data_AF-A0AAW9BFQ4-F1
#
_entry.id   AF-A0AAW9BFQ4-F1
#
_cell.length_a   1.000
_cell.length_b   1.000
_cell.length_c   1.000
_cell.angle_alpha   90.00
_cell.angle_beta   90.00
_cell.angle_gamma   90.00
#
_symmetry.space_group_name_H-M   'P 1'
#
loop_
_entity.id
_entity.type
_entity.pdbx_description
1 polymer ?
#
loop_
_entity_poly.entity_id
_entity_poly.type
_entity_poly.pdbx_seq_one_letter_code
_entity_poly.pdbx_strand_id
1 'polypeptide(L)'
;ARHGMMRARPNELLPGTVRVISVRMDYLPPEAQFASNLANKNHAYISRYALGRDYHKLVRKQLNKLGKLIEEEVGQFGYRPFVDSAPILERPLAQKAGLGWTGKHSLILDKECGSWFFLGELLIDLPLPVDTPSVDQCEKCRACITSCPTQAIVEDKVVDARRCISYLTIEFDGVIPKEFRKP
;
A
#
# COMPACT_ATOMS: atom_id res chain seq x y z
N ALA A 1 11.16 17.49 1.83
CA ALA A 1 9.98 16.59 1.78
C ALA A 1 8.77 17.31 2.39
N ARG A 2 7.71 17.53 1.60
CA ARG A 2 6.57 18.43 1.91
C ARG A 2 5.83 18.18 3.25
N HIS A 3 5.97 16.99 3.82
CA HIS A 3 5.27 16.59 5.05
C HIS A 3 6.18 16.24 6.24
N GLY A 4 7.49 16.48 6.14
CA GLY A 4 8.43 16.41 7.28
C GLY A 4 8.24 15.24 8.25
N MET A 5 8.22 15.56 9.55
CA MET A 5 8.10 14.59 10.66
C MET A 5 6.67 14.11 10.92
N MET A 6 5.63 14.69 10.28
CA MET A 6 4.23 14.26 10.46
C MET A 6 4.05 12.76 10.15
N ARG A 7 4.83 12.24 9.20
CA ARG A 7 4.86 10.82 8.82
C ARG A 7 5.29 9.88 9.94
N ALA A 8 6.08 10.38 10.89
CA ALA A 8 6.62 9.62 12.01
C ALA A 8 5.96 9.98 13.35
N ARG A 9 5.02 10.94 13.36
CA ARG A 9 4.40 11.47 14.59
C ARG A 9 2.87 11.42 14.47
N PRO A 10 2.26 10.26 14.82
CA PRO A 10 0.81 10.08 14.74
C PRO A 10 0.01 11.14 15.52
N ASN A 11 0.56 11.66 16.63
CA ASN A 11 -0.06 12.72 17.42
C ASN A 11 -0.23 14.06 16.67
N GLU A 12 0.59 14.32 15.63
CA GLU A 12 0.40 15.50 14.76
C GLU A 12 -0.75 15.30 13.75
N LEU A 13 -1.20 14.06 13.53
CA LEU A 13 -2.29 13.70 12.63
C LEU A 13 -3.63 13.58 13.35
N LEU A 14 -3.61 13.02 14.56
CA LEU A 14 -4.75 12.96 15.48
C LEU A 14 -4.19 13.05 16.91
N PRO A 15 -4.43 14.17 17.62
CA PRO A 15 -4.02 14.31 19.01
C PRO A 15 -4.55 13.16 19.87
N GLY A 16 -3.72 12.62 20.76
CA GLY A 16 -4.10 11.52 21.64
C GLY A 16 -3.96 10.13 21.00
N THR A 17 -3.51 10.02 19.76
CA THR A 17 -3.27 8.72 19.12
C THR A 17 -2.26 7.89 19.93
N VAL A 18 -2.69 6.70 20.36
CA VAL A 18 -1.82 5.73 21.07
C VAL A 18 -1.67 4.41 20.30
N ARG A 19 -2.60 4.11 19.37
CA ARG A 19 -2.57 2.89 18.54
C ARG A 19 -2.99 3.16 17.11
N VAL A 20 -2.64 2.21 16.24
CA VAL A 20 -3.08 2.15 14.85
C VAL A 20 -3.66 0.76 14.59
N ILE A 21 -4.89 0.70 14.09
CA ILE A 21 -5.44 -0.52 13.51
C ILE A 21 -5.11 -0.50 12.03
N SER A 22 -4.27 -1.43 11.58
CA SER A 22 -3.98 -1.63 10.17
C SER A 22 -4.95 -2.64 9.60
N VAL A 23 -5.56 -2.33 8.45
CA VAL A 23 -6.46 -3.24 7.73
C VAL A 23 -5.95 -3.46 6.31
N ARG A 24 -6.40 -4.56 5.70
CA ARG A 24 -6.20 -4.82 4.28
C ARG A 24 -7.52 -5.16 3.59
N MET A 25 -7.57 -4.91 2.29
CA MET A 25 -8.71 -5.29 1.44
C MET A 25 -8.20 -5.86 0.12
N ASP A 26 -8.44 -7.15 -0.10
CA ASP A 26 -8.06 -7.84 -1.33
C ASP A 26 -8.82 -7.27 -2.53
N TYR A 27 -8.11 -7.11 -3.65
CA TYR A 27 -8.70 -6.55 -4.88
C TYR A 27 -8.53 -7.42 -6.11
N LEU A 28 -7.85 -8.57 -6.01
CA LEU A 28 -7.68 -9.48 -7.15
C LEU A 28 -8.93 -10.34 -7.35
N PRO A 29 -9.64 -10.23 -8.49
CA PRO A 29 -10.75 -11.13 -8.79
C PRO A 29 -10.28 -12.58 -9.00
N PRO A 30 -11.12 -13.60 -8.71
CA PRO A 30 -10.75 -15.00 -8.92
C PRO A 30 -10.34 -15.34 -10.36
N GLU A 31 -10.97 -14.73 -11.36
CA GLU A 31 -10.74 -15.00 -12.79
C GLU A 31 -9.80 -13.97 -13.46
N ALA A 32 -8.97 -13.31 -12.67
CA ALA A 32 -8.15 -12.21 -13.15
C ALA A 32 -7.06 -12.67 -14.14
N GLN A 33 -7.14 -12.23 -15.40
CA GLN A 33 -6.09 -12.49 -16.40
C GLN A 33 -4.94 -11.49 -16.35
N PHE A 34 -3.70 -11.97 -16.27
CA PHE A 34 -2.49 -11.12 -16.17
C PHE A 34 -1.85 -10.99 -17.53
N ALA A 35 -1.55 -9.75 -17.93
CA ALA A 35 -0.74 -9.46 -19.12
C ALA A 35 -1.20 -10.12 -20.43
N SER A 36 -2.45 -10.60 -20.53
CA SER A 36 -2.93 -11.41 -21.66
C SER A 36 -3.02 -10.63 -22.97
N ASN A 37 -3.09 -9.30 -22.89
CA ASN A 37 -3.18 -8.40 -24.03
C ASN A 37 -1.94 -7.50 -24.20
N LEU A 38 -0.82 -7.74 -23.50
CA LEU A 38 0.38 -6.90 -23.66
C LEU A 38 0.95 -6.91 -25.08
N ALA A 39 0.75 -8.01 -25.83
CA ALA A 39 1.15 -8.09 -27.24
C ALA A 39 0.22 -7.31 -28.19
N ASN A 40 -0.97 -6.92 -27.74
CA ASN A 40 -1.96 -6.24 -28.56
C ASN A 40 -1.70 -4.73 -28.57
N LYS A 41 -1.12 -4.24 -29.67
CA LYS A 41 -0.78 -2.81 -29.85
C LYS A 41 -1.99 -1.87 -29.87
N ASN A 42 -3.20 -2.40 -30.03
CA ASN A 42 -4.43 -1.62 -30.08
C ASN A 42 -5.14 -1.53 -28.72
N HIS A 43 -4.60 -2.15 -27.67
CA HIS A 43 -5.19 -2.15 -26.33
C HIS A 43 -4.17 -1.72 -25.28
N ALA A 44 -4.57 -0.81 -24.39
CA ALA A 44 -3.78 -0.47 -23.22
C ALA A 44 -3.92 -1.56 -22.13
N TYR A 45 -2.89 -1.67 -21.28
CA TYR A 45 -2.96 -2.42 -20.04
C TYR A 45 -2.92 -1.45 -18.86
N ILE A 46 -3.96 -1.48 -18.03
CA ILE A 46 -4.06 -0.65 -16.83
C ILE A 46 -3.77 -1.52 -15.62
N SER A 47 -3.00 -0.99 -14.68
CA SER A 47 -2.67 -1.71 -13.44
C SER A 47 -3.94 -2.10 -12.69
N ARG A 48 -3.95 -3.31 -12.14
CA ARG A 48 -5.15 -3.92 -11.57
C ARG A 48 -5.76 -3.11 -10.43
N TYR A 49 -4.92 -2.46 -9.62
CA TYR A 49 -5.37 -1.67 -8.48
C TYR A 49 -6.24 -0.47 -8.89
N ALA A 50 -6.14 -0.03 -10.15
CA ALA A 50 -6.91 1.08 -10.71
C ALA A 50 -8.20 0.63 -11.43
N LEU A 51 -8.51 -0.67 -11.43
CA LEU A 51 -9.73 -1.18 -12.04
C LEU A 51 -10.92 -1.08 -11.07
N GLY A 52 -12.08 -0.71 -11.60
CA GLY A 52 -13.31 -0.62 -10.82
C GLY A 52 -13.47 0.72 -10.08
N ARG A 53 -14.00 0.66 -8.86
CA ARG A 53 -14.24 1.86 -8.05
C ARG A 53 -12.94 2.29 -7.36
N ASP A 54 -12.76 3.61 -7.26
CA ASP A 54 -11.66 4.22 -6.51
C ASP A 54 -11.57 3.66 -5.08
N TYR A 55 -10.48 2.94 -4.81
CA TYR A 55 -10.26 2.23 -3.56
C TYR A 55 -10.17 3.19 -2.36
N HIS A 56 -9.71 4.43 -2.55
CA HIS A 56 -9.62 5.42 -1.48
C HIS A 56 -10.97 5.64 -0.82
N LYS A 57 -12.02 5.81 -1.63
CA LYS A 57 -13.40 6.03 -1.15
C LYS A 57 -13.94 4.77 -0.48
N LEU A 58 -13.67 3.61 -1.08
CA LEU A 58 -14.13 2.31 -0.58
C LEU A 58 -13.53 1.99 0.79
N VAL A 59 -12.20 1.97 0.90
CA VAL A 59 -11.47 1.63 2.13
C VAL A 59 -11.76 2.65 3.21
N ARG A 60 -11.75 3.95 2.90
CA ARG A 60 -12.09 5.00 3.88
C ARG A 60 -13.52 4.87 4.43
N LYS A 61 -14.48 4.48 3.58
CA LYS A 61 -15.86 4.22 4.03
C LYS A 61 -15.91 3.04 5.00
N GLN A 62 -15.20 1.95 4.70
CA GLN A 62 -15.13 0.78 5.58
C GLN A 62 -14.44 1.09 6.91
N LEU A 63 -13.36 1.87 6.90
CA LEU A 63 -12.68 2.31 8.11
C LEU A 63 -13.55 3.20 9.00
N ASN A 64 -14.33 4.12 8.41
CA ASN A 64 -15.30 4.90 9.18
C ASN A 64 -16.39 4.01 9.80
N LYS A 65 -16.84 2.99 9.07
CA LYS A 65 -17.79 2.01 9.62
C LYS A 65 -17.16 1.25 10.80
N LEU A 66 -15.90 0.83 10.67
CA LEU A 66 -15.17 0.18 11.77
C LEU A 66 -15.05 1.10 13.00
N GLY A 67 -14.68 2.37 12.80
CA GLY A 67 -14.62 3.35 13.88
C GLY A 67 -15.95 3.50 14.63
N LYS A 68 -17.07 3.60 13.91
CA LYS A 68 -18.41 3.64 14.51
C LYS A 68 -18.76 2.37 15.29
N LEU A 69 -18.44 1.20 14.76
CA LEU A 69 -18.67 -0.07 15.45
C LEU A 69 -17.88 -0.15 16.76
N ILE A 70 -16.64 0.35 16.78
CA ILE A 70 -15.85 0.42 18.02
C ILE A 70 -16.50 1.42 18.99
N GLU A 71 -16.98 2.56 18.49
CA GLU A 71 -17.64 3.61 19.30
C GLU A 71 -18.92 3.10 19.98
N GLU A 72 -19.68 2.22 19.30
CA GLU A 72 -20.85 1.56 19.85
C GLU A 72 -20.50 0.64 21.05
N GLU A 73 -19.30 0.05 21.06
CA GLU A 73 -18.86 -0.89 22.10
C GLU A 73 -18.18 -0.21 23.29
N VAL A 74 -17.40 0.85 23.06
CA VAL A 74 -16.58 1.48 24.11
C VAL A 74 -17.04 2.89 24.50
N GLY A 75 -18.05 3.41 23.82
CA GLY A 75 -18.46 4.81 23.91
C GLY A 75 -17.57 5.74 23.08
N GLN A 76 -17.72 7.04 23.31
CA GLN A 76 -17.01 8.07 22.54
C GLN A 76 -15.49 7.93 22.68
N PHE A 77 -14.79 7.84 21.55
CA PHE A 77 -13.33 7.79 21.48
C PHE A 77 -12.81 8.51 20.23
N GLY A 78 -11.56 8.93 20.24
CA GLY A 78 -10.92 9.60 19.12
C GLY A 78 -10.43 8.61 18.06
N TYR A 79 -10.93 8.72 16.83
CA TYR A 79 -10.37 7.99 15.69
C TYR A 79 -10.27 8.82 14.41
N ARG A 80 -9.34 8.43 13.53
CA ARG A 80 -9.19 9.04 12.20
C ARG A 80 -8.71 8.02 11.16
N PRO A 81 -9.45 7.83 10.05
CA PRO A 81 -9.07 6.89 8.99
C PRO A 81 -8.08 7.52 7.99
N PHE A 82 -7.16 6.70 7.50
CA PHE A 82 -6.15 7.04 6.51
C PHE A 82 -6.05 5.95 5.43
N VAL A 83 -5.85 6.39 4.19
CA VAL A 83 -5.67 5.56 2.99
C VAL A 83 -4.88 6.37 1.96
N ASP A 84 -3.64 5.94 1.64
CA ASP A 84 -2.65 6.33 0.60
C ASP A 84 -2.31 7.82 0.46
N SER A 85 -3.34 8.67 0.45
CA SER A 85 -3.33 10.12 0.30
C SER A 85 -2.81 10.93 1.50
N ALA A 86 -2.48 10.28 2.62
CA ALA A 86 -2.12 10.96 3.86
C ALA A 86 -0.66 10.74 4.25
N PRO A 87 -0.05 11.65 5.04
CA PRO A 87 1.33 11.51 5.46
C PRO A 87 1.45 10.47 6.59
N ILE A 88 1.14 9.22 6.32
CA ILE A 88 1.37 8.07 7.19
C ILE A 88 2.16 7.00 6.43
N LEU A 89 3.01 6.26 7.13
CA LEU A 89 3.78 5.16 6.54
C LEU A 89 3.01 3.85 6.69
N GLU A 90 2.05 3.62 5.79
CA GLU A 90 1.14 2.47 5.79
C GLU A 90 1.89 1.14 5.82
N ARG A 91 2.87 0.94 4.93
CA ARG A 91 3.60 -0.33 4.82
C ARG A 91 4.34 -0.71 6.11
N PRO A 92 5.16 0.17 6.73
CA PRO A 92 5.73 -0.12 8.05
C PRO A 92 4.70 -0.43 9.15
N LEU A 93 3.53 0.22 9.14
CA LEU A 93 2.46 -0.04 10.12
C LEU A 93 1.79 -1.39 9.88
N ALA A 94 1.49 -1.72 8.63
CA ALA A 94 0.95 -3.02 8.23
C ALA A 94 1.90 -4.18 8.60
N GLN A 95 3.22 -4.01 8.39
CA GLN A 95 4.21 -5.01 8.80
C GLN A 95 4.23 -5.19 10.33
N LYS A 96 4.20 -4.09 11.10
CA LYS A 96 4.16 -4.16 12.57
C LYS A 96 2.87 -4.79 13.09
N ALA A 97 1.76 -4.56 12.40
CA ALA A 97 0.46 -5.16 12.71
C ALA A 97 0.31 -6.61 12.23
N GLY A 98 1.36 -7.23 11.68
CA GLY A 98 1.34 -8.63 11.28
C GLY A 98 0.55 -8.93 10.00
N LEU A 99 0.22 -7.91 9.17
CA LEU A 99 -0.50 -8.10 7.90
C LEU A 99 0.37 -8.72 6.79
N GLY A 100 1.67 -8.90 7.04
CA GLY A 100 2.63 -9.41 6.07
C GLY A 100 4.04 -8.86 6.29
N TRP A 101 4.95 -9.20 5.38
CA TRP A 101 6.32 -8.70 5.39
C TRP A 101 6.59 -7.79 4.19
N THR A 102 7.53 -6.84 4.34
CA THR A 102 7.95 -6.02 3.21
C THR A 102 8.80 -6.85 2.25
N GLY A 103 8.27 -7.13 1.06
CA GLY A 103 8.98 -7.83 -0.01
C GLY A 103 10.11 -6.99 -0.61
N LYS A 104 11.03 -7.63 -1.35
CA LYS A 104 12.16 -6.93 -2.00
C LYS A 104 11.74 -5.85 -3.00
N HIS A 105 10.52 -5.93 -3.53
CA HIS A 105 9.90 -4.90 -4.37
C HIS A 105 9.17 -3.80 -3.57
N SER A 106 9.40 -3.73 -2.25
CA SER A 106 8.88 -2.73 -1.30
C SER A 106 7.40 -2.77 -0.91
N LEU A 107 6.58 -3.66 -1.49
CA LEU A 107 5.18 -3.84 -1.06
C LEU A 107 5.09 -4.82 0.10
N ILE A 108 3.97 -4.79 0.83
CA ILE A 108 3.65 -5.83 1.81
C ILE A 108 3.20 -7.08 1.07
N LEU A 109 3.74 -8.21 1.49
CA LEU A 109 3.43 -9.55 1.02
C LEU A 109 2.81 -10.34 2.16
N ASP A 110 1.76 -11.05 1.81
CA ASP A 110 1.15 -12.08 2.62
C ASP A 110 1.30 -13.45 1.93
N LYS A 111 1.31 -14.51 2.75
CA LYS A 111 1.54 -15.88 2.29
C LYS A 111 0.42 -16.38 1.39
N GLU A 112 -0.82 -15.97 1.64
CA GLU A 112 -1.99 -16.49 0.93
C GLU A 112 -2.36 -15.64 -0.28
N CYS A 113 -2.44 -14.31 -0.12
CA CYS A 113 -2.90 -13.42 -1.19
C CYS A 113 -1.80 -12.59 -1.88
N GLY A 114 -0.52 -12.79 -1.52
CA GLY A 114 0.60 -12.06 -2.12
C GLY A 114 0.57 -10.57 -1.76
N SER A 115 0.71 -9.68 -2.73
CA SER A 115 0.60 -8.22 -2.53
C SER A 115 -0.70 -7.64 -3.14
N TRP A 116 -1.74 -8.45 -3.30
CA TRP A 116 -2.97 -8.09 -4.02
C TRP A 116 -4.05 -7.49 -3.13
N PHE A 117 -3.67 -6.56 -2.27
CA PHE A 117 -4.58 -5.85 -1.38
C PHE A 117 -4.22 -4.37 -1.24
N PHE A 118 -5.23 -3.57 -0.91
CA PHE A 118 -5.07 -2.21 -0.42
C PHE A 118 -4.79 -2.22 1.08
N LEU A 119 -4.06 -1.21 1.56
CA LEU A 119 -3.88 -0.94 2.98
C LEU A 119 -4.80 0.19 3.42
N GLY A 120 -5.06 0.24 4.73
CA GLY A 120 -5.67 1.39 5.37
C GLY A 120 -5.42 1.36 6.87
N GLU A 121 -5.43 2.54 7.49
CA GLU A 121 -5.06 2.72 8.88
C GLU A 121 -6.12 3.52 9.62
N LEU A 122 -6.48 3.04 10.80
CA LEU A 122 -7.30 3.78 11.76
C LEU A 122 -6.41 4.19 12.93
N LEU A 123 -6.07 5.48 13.02
CA LEU A 123 -5.47 6.01 14.24
C LEU A 123 -6.54 6.08 15.32
N ILE A 124 -6.20 5.62 16.53
CA ILE A 124 -7.12 5.59 17.67
C ILE A 124 -6.41 6.01 18.97
N ASP A 125 -7.17 6.51 19.94
CA ASP A 125 -6.72 6.83 21.30
C ASP A 125 -6.95 5.69 22.32
N LEU A 126 -7.44 4.54 21.86
CA LEU A 126 -7.60 3.34 22.71
C LEU A 126 -6.29 2.54 22.81
N PRO A 127 -5.84 2.15 24.02
CA PRO A 127 -4.59 1.45 24.25
C PRO A 127 -4.69 -0.06 24.01
N LEU A 128 -5.15 -0.46 22.81
CA LEU A 128 -5.26 -1.87 22.43
C LEU A 128 -3.92 -2.63 22.53
N PRO A 129 -3.94 -3.96 22.71
CA PRO A 129 -2.75 -4.79 22.58
C PRO A 129 -2.09 -4.63 21.20
N VAL A 130 -0.80 -4.94 21.11
CA VAL A 130 -0.05 -4.92 19.84
C VAL A 130 0.08 -6.32 19.28
N ASP A 131 -0.03 -6.43 17.96
CA ASP A 131 0.14 -7.70 17.25
C ASP A 131 1.62 -8.10 17.12
N THR A 132 1.85 -9.36 16.75
CA THR A 132 3.18 -9.86 16.42
C THR A 132 3.49 -9.57 14.95
N PRO A 133 4.61 -8.89 14.63
CA PRO A 133 5.01 -8.64 13.26
C PRO A 133 5.28 -9.93 12.47
N SER A 134 4.97 -9.93 11.18
CA SER A 134 5.26 -11.08 10.30
C SER A 134 6.77 -11.20 10.03
N VAL A 135 7.20 -12.44 9.80
CA VAL A 135 8.59 -12.76 9.44
C VAL A 135 8.80 -12.59 7.93
N ASP A 136 9.95 -12.04 7.54
CA ASP A 136 10.35 -11.93 6.13
C ASP A 136 10.57 -13.32 5.51
N GLN A 137 9.87 -13.60 4.41
CA GLN A 137 9.96 -14.88 3.69
C GLN A 137 10.55 -14.75 2.29
N CYS A 138 11.17 -13.61 1.93
CA CYS A 138 11.80 -13.46 0.61
C CYS A 138 13.10 -14.28 0.48
N GLU A 139 13.83 -14.51 1.56
CA GLU A 139 15.09 -15.26 1.58
C GLU A 139 16.03 -14.88 0.41
N LYS A 140 16.47 -15.88 -0.38
CA LYS A 140 17.35 -15.74 -1.54
C LYS A 140 16.61 -15.39 -2.83
N CYS A 141 15.27 -15.32 -2.83
CA CYS A 141 14.49 -14.99 -4.02
C CYS A 141 14.87 -13.60 -4.57
N ARG A 142 14.98 -13.49 -5.89
CA ARG A 142 15.22 -12.22 -6.61
C ARG A 142 14.26 -12.01 -7.78
N ALA A 143 13.19 -12.78 -7.86
CA ALA A 143 12.30 -12.80 -9.03
C ALA A 143 11.77 -11.40 -9.41
N CYS A 144 11.28 -10.61 -8.43
CA CYS A 144 10.80 -9.26 -8.71
C CYS A 144 11.89 -8.30 -9.22
N ILE A 145 13.12 -8.43 -8.71
CA ILE A 145 14.27 -7.61 -9.11
C ILE A 145 14.63 -7.95 -10.55
N THR A 146 14.76 -9.24 -10.86
CA THR A 146 15.10 -9.74 -12.20
C THR A 146 14.01 -9.39 -13.22
N SER A 147 12.74 -9.48 -12.85
CA SER A 147 11.61 -9.21 -13.75
C SER A 147 11.29 -7.73 -13.94
N CYS A 148 11.89 -6.83 -13.15
CA CYS A 148 11.62 -5.40 -13.28
C CYS A 148 12.19 -4.85 -14.60
N PRO A 149 11.35 -4.41 -15.56
CA PRO A 149 11.78 -4.11 -16.93
C PRO A 149 12.74 -2.92 -17.00
N THR A 150 12.66 -2.01 -16.03
CA THR A 150 13.50 -0.81 -15.93
C THR A 150 14.58 -0.93 -14.86
N GLN A 151 14.69 -2.08 -14.18
CA GLN A 151 15.58 -2.27 -13.03
C GLN A 151 15.40 -1.16 -11.98
N ALA A 152 14.14 -0.80 -11.72
CA ALA A 152 13.81 0.21 -10.72
C ALA A 152 14.05 -0.27 -9.29
N ILE A 153 14.05 -1.58 -9.04
CA ILE A 153 14.41 -2.15 -7.75
C ILE A 153 15.95 -2.28 -7.70
N VAL A 154 16.60 -1.26 -7.16
CA VAL A 154 18.07 -1.12 -7.20
C VAL A 154 18.75 -1.93 -6.10
N GLU A 155 18.08 -2.11 -4.97
CA GLU A 155 18.49 -2.94 -3.85
C GLU A 155 17.26 -3.57 -3.19
N ASP A 156 17.47 -4.54 -2.31
CA ASP A 156 16.37 -5.18 -1.59
C ASP A 156 15.55 -4.11 -0.84
N LYS A 157 14.27 -3.98 -1.19
CA LYS A 157 13.29 -3.03 -0.62
C LYS A 157 13.53 -1.56 -1.03
N VAL A 158 14.46 -1.28 -1.94
CA VAL A 158 14.77 0.07 -2.42
C VAL A 158 14.36 0.21 -3.88
N VAL A 159 13.44 1.13 -4.14
CA VAL A 159 12.92 1.41 -5.50
C VAL A 159 13.31 2.82 -5.92
N ASP A 160 14.02 2.95 -7.03
CA ASP A 160 14.25 4.22 -7.72
C ASP A 160 12.97 4.61 -8.48
N ALA A 161 12.20 5.54 -7.89
CA ALA A 161 10.97 6.04 -8.48
C ALA A 161 11.17 6.60 -9.89
N ARG A 162 12.34 7.20 -10.20
CA ARG A 162 12.63 7.81 -11.51
C ARG A 162 12.69 6.77 -12.64
N ARG A 163 12.84 5.50 -12.29
CA ARG A 163 12.85 4.35 -13.23
C ARG A 163 11.56 3.55 -13.14
N CYS A 164 10.78 3.72 -12.08
CA CYS A 164 9.58 2.93 -11.83
C CYS A 164 8.47 3.33 -12.81
N ILE A 165 8.01 2.39 -13.64
CA ILE A 165 6.92 2.63 -14.61
C ILE A 165 5.69 3.21 -13.89
N SER A 166 5.33 2.67 -12.71
CA SER A 166 4.21 3.18 -11.92
C SER A 166 4.32 4.69 -11.66
N TYR A 167 5.45 5.14 -11.11
CA TYR A 167 5.68 6.58 -10.87
C TYR A 167 5.64 7.38 -12.17
N LEU A 168 6.33 6.89 -13.22
CA LEU A 168 6.42 7.57 -14.51
C LEU A 168 5.07 7.75 -15.21
N THR A 169 4.10 6.88 -14.95
CA THR A 169 2.77 6.93 -15.59
C THR A 169 1.69 7.62 -14.75
N ILE A 170 1.92 7.82 -13.45
CA ILE A 170 0.88 8.27 -12.51
C ILE A 170 1.24 9.61 -11.86
N GLU A 171 2.49 9.78 -11.44
CA GLU A 171 2.92 10.90 -10.59
C GLU A 171 3.89 11.85 -11.30
N PHE A 172 4.63 11.36 -12.29
CA PHE A 172 5.58 12.18 -13.03
C PHE A 172 4.85 13.13 -13.99
N ASP A 173 5.01 14.43 -13.77
CA ASP A 173 4.40 15.50 -14.56
C ASP A 173 5.21 15.87 -15.81
N GLY A 174 6.41 15.30 -15.95
CA GLY A 174 7.30 15.50 -17.08
C GLY A 174 7.09 14.51 -18.23
N VAL A 175 7.98 14.60 -19.22
CA VAL A 175 7.97 13.68 -20.36
C VAL A 175 8.75 12.42 -20.02
N ILE A 176 8.09 11.26 -20.05
CA ILE A 176 8.71 9.95 -19.78
C ILE A 176 10.02 9.80 -20.58
N PRO A 177 11.18 9.47 -19.97
CA PRO A 177 12.45 9.30 -20.68
C PRO A 177 12.36 8.31 -21.85
N LYS A 178 13.02 8.61 -22.98
CA LYS A 178 12.93 7.80 -24.21
C LYS A 178 13.28 6.33 -24.01
N GLU A 179 14.23 6.03 -23.11
CA GLU A 179 14.65 4.67 -22.76
C GLU A 179 13.52 3.82 -22.16
N PHE A 180 12.53 4.43 -21.52
CA PHE A 180 11.39 3.73 -20.89
C PHE A 180 10.12 3.70 -21.75
N ARG A 181 10.19 4.16 -23.01
CA ARG A 181 9.01 4.20 -23.92
C ARG A 181 8.86 2.96 -24.80
N LYS A 182 9.85 2.06 -24.79
CA LYS A 182 9.78 0.83 -25.59
C LYS A 182 8.85 -0.19 -24.90
N PRO A 183 8.07 -0.95 -25.69
CA PRO A 183 7.24 -2.04 -25.17
C PRO A 183 8.08 -3.19 -24.60
#